data_AF-A0A8J7M0C0-F1
#
_entry.id   AF-A0A8J7M0C0-F1
#
_cell.length_a   1.000
_cell.length_b   1.000
_cell.length_c   1.000
_cell.angle_alpha   90.00
_cell.angle_beta   90.00
_cell.angle_gamma   90.00
#
_symmetry.space_group_name_H-M   'P 1'
#
loop_
_entity.id
_entity.type
_entity.pdbx_description
1 polymer ?
#
loop_
_entity_poly.entity_id
_entity_poly.type
_entity_poly.pdbx_seq_one_letter_code
_entity_poly.pdbx_strand_id
1 'polypeptide(L)'
;MVAADALREAFGLRAKESLMTSAVVVKDGKEHLSVEGAKGGRPRLLPIDNERKTEAVKLAQETSKSLGSGTGRIIPPEMTLKEAYDAQRNEWRALGGTRENNANMHGERHLHAREMSADGATKEEIMADLGHGEDRSPSSYGVK
;
A
#
# COMPACT_ATOMS: atom_id res chain seq x y z
N MET A 1 3.91 7.77 11.24
CA MET A 1 3.96 6.79 10.12
C MET A 1 3.35 7.24 8.78
N VAL A 2 3.07 8.53 8.58
CA VAL A 2 2.17 9.06 7.55
C VAL A 2 2.49 8.57 6.12
N ALA A 3 3.75 8.46 5.73
CA ALA A 3 4.11 8.02 4.38
C ALA A 3 3.65 6.59 4.03
N ALA A 4 3.74 5.66 4.98
CA ALA A 4 3.25 4.30 4.77
C ALA A 4 1.72 4.28 4.64
N ASP A 5 1.03 5.18 5.33
CA ASP A 5 -0.43 5.36 5.25
C ASP A 5 -0.86 5.90 3.90
N ALA A 6 -0.24 6.99 3.42
CA ALA A 6 -0.49 7.55 2.10
C ALA A 6 -0.31 6.51 0.98
N LEU A 7 0.70 5.64 1.07
CA LEU A 7 0.89 4.54 0.12
C LEU A 7 -0.23 3.49 0.18
N ARG A 8 -0.77 3.16 1.35
CA ARG A 8 -1.91 2.24 1.46
C ARG A 8 -3.18 2.84 0.88
N GLU A 9 -3.41 4.11 1.18
CA GLU A 9 -4.59 4.85 0.76
C GLU A 9 -4.62 5.00 -0.77
N ALA A 10 -3.49 5.35 -1.40
CA ALA A 10 -3.41 5.63 -2.83
C ALA A 10 -3.31 4.37 -3.72
N PHE A 11 -2.81 3.25 -3.19
CA PHE A 11 -2.51 2.03 -3.97
C PHE A 11 -3.15 0.75 -3.40
N GLY A 12 -3.99 0.86 -2.37
CA GLY A 12 -4.60 -0.30 -1.72
C GLY A 12 -3.60 -1.31 -1.13
N LEU A 13 -2.39 -0.87 -0.75
CA LEU A 13 -1.33 -1.76 -0.29
C LEU A 13 -1.67 -2.44 1.04
N ARG A 14 -1.07 -3.60 1.28
CA ARG A 14 -1.04 -4.20 2.63
C ARG A 14 -0.05 -3.42 3.51
N ALA A 15 -0.26 -3.41 4.83
CA ALA A 15 0.62 -2.72 5.78
C ALA A 15 2.11 -3.08 5.66
N LYS A 16 2.45 -4.35 5.40
CA LYS A 16 3.84 -4.74 5.13
C LYS A 16 4.36 -4.20 3.78
N GLU A 17 3.51 -4.21 2.76
CA GLU A 17 3.87 -3.73 1.42
C GLU A 17 4.18 -2.22 1.45
N SER A 18 3.42 -1.43 2.22
CA SER A 18 3.64 0.01 2.36
C SER A 18 4.94 0.39 3.08
N LEU A 19 5.52 -0.51 3.88
CA LEU A 19 6.82 -0.28 4.53
C LEU A 19 8.00 -0.70 3.63
N MET A 20 7.78 -1.73 2.80
CA MET A 20 8.84 -2.34 2.00
C MET A 20 9.01 -1.75 0.60
N THR A 21 7.95 -1.17 0.06
CA THR A 21 7.93 -0.64 -1.30
C THR A 21 8.75 0.65 -1.36
N SER A 22 9.72 0.69 -2.26
CA SER A 22 10.71 1.78 -2.34
C SER A 22 11.08 2.17 -3.78
N ALA A 23 10.89 1.27 -4.75
CA ALA A 23 11.32 1.48 -6.12
C ALA A 23 10.18 2.00 -7.01
N VAL A 24 10.51 3.03 -7.80
CA VAL A 24 9.73 3.47 -8.96
C VAL A 24 10.43 2.95 -10.21
N VAL A 25 9.68 2.39 -11.14
CA VAL A 25 10.19 1.86 -12.40
C VAL A 25 9.43 2.48 -13.56
N VAL A 26 10.13 2.72 -14.68
CA VAL A 26 9.49 3.17 -15.92
C VAL A 26 9.23 1.95 -16.79
N LYS A 27 7.98 1.74 -17.17
CA LYS A 27 7.55 0.69 -18.09
C LYS A 27 6.61 1.30 -19.12
N ASP A 28 6.88 1.05 -20.40
CA ASP A 28 6.09 1.57 -21.52
C ASP A 28 5.91 3.11 -21.49
N GLY A 29 6.97 3.82 -21.07
CA GLY A 29 6.98 5.27 -20.93
C GLY A 29 6.18 5.83 -19.74
N LYS A 30 5.66 4.97 -18.86
CA LYS A 30 4.89 5.36 -17.67
C LYS A 30 5.57 4.91 -16.38
N GLU A 31 5.47 5.74 -15.35
CA GLU A 31 5.99 5.41 -14.02
C GLU A 31 5.06 4.44 -13.29
N HIS A 32 5.68 3.47 -12.61
CA HIS A 32 4.99 2.47 -11.82
C HIS A 32 5.69 2.30 -10.48
N LEU A 33 4.90 2.10 -9.43
CA LEU A 33 5.36 1.67 -8.13
C LEU A 33 5.64 0.17 -8.16
N SER A 34 6.87 -0.24 -7.84
CA SER A 34 7.26 -1.65 -7.74
C SER A 34 6.99 -2.18 -6.33
N VAL A 35 5.89 -2.92 -6.18
CA VAL A 35 5.43 -3.39 -4.86
C VAL A 35 6.27 -4.55 -4.35
N GLU A 36 6.89 -4.36 -3.19
CA GLU A 36 7.69 -5.37 -2.49
C GLU A 36 6.98 -5.92 -1.24
N GLY A 37 7.41 -7.09 -0.76
CA GLY A 37 6.85 -7.69 0.46
C GLY A 37 5.49 -8.37 0.28
N ALA A 38 5.07 -8.58 -0.98
CA ALA A 38 3.82 -9.24 -1.33
C ALA A 38 3.72 -10.66 -0.76
N LYS A 39 2.53 -11.03 -0.28
CA LYS A 39 2.27 -12.39 0.23
C LYS A 39 2.48 -13.41 -0.89
N GLY A 40 3.41 -14.35 -0.69
CA GLY A 40 3.77 -15.36 -1.69
C GLY A 40 4.77 -14.89 -2.75
N GLY A 41 5.41 -13.74 -2.56
CA GLY A 41 6.54 -13.30 -3.38
C GLY A 41 6.18 -12.92 -4.82
N ARG A 42 4.91 -12.55 -5.08
CA ARG A 42 4.46 -12.10 -6.40
C ARG A 42 4.62 -10.58 -6.51
N PRO A 43 5.70 -10.06 -7.13
CA PRO A 43 5.83 -8.63 -7.36
C PRO A 43 4.73 -8.15 -8.32
N ARG A 44 4.26 -6.92 -8.12
CA ARG A 44 3.35 -6.25 -9.03
C ARG A 44 3.78 -4.81 -9.24
N LEU A 45 3.52 -4.30 -10.44
CA LEU A 45 3.73 -2.91 -10.79
C LEU A 45 2.39 -2.20 -10.78
N LEU A 46 2.27 -1.15 -9.98
CA LEU A 46 1.05 -0.34 -9.91
C LEU A 46 1.32 0.99 -10.61
N PRO A 47 0.49 1.40 -11.59
CA PRO A 47 0.72 2.64 -12.32
C PRO A 47 0.61 3.84 -11.39
N ILE A 48 1.50 4.82 -11.57
CA ILE A 48 1.43 6.16 -10.97
C ILE A 48 0.74 7.06 -12.00
N ASP A 49 -0.59 7.03 -12.00
CA ASP A 49 -1.44 7.59 -13.06
C ASP A 49 -2.31 8.76 -12.60
N ASN A 50 -2.18 9.18 -11.35
CA ASN A 50 -2.90 10.32 -10.79
C ASN A 50 -2.06 11.08 -9.76
N GLU A 51 -2.55 12.25 -9.37
CA GLU A 51 -1.87 13.16 -8.44
C GLU A 51 -1.73 12.53 -7.03
N ARG A 52 -2.79 11.91 -6.51
CA ARG A 52 -2.78 11.23 -5.19
C ARG A 52 -1.66 10.19 -5.08
N LYS A 53 -1.46 9.39 -6.13
CA LYS A 53 -0.39 8.40 -6.20
C LYS A 53 0.99 9.04 -6.31
N THR A 54 1.11 10.11 -7.10
CA THR A 54 2.35 10.88 -7.24
C THR A 54 2.78 11.47 -5.90
N GLU A 55 1.86 12.09 -5.17
CA GLU A 55 2.11 12.68 -3.86
C GLU A 55 2.48 11.62 -2.82
N ALA A 56 1.79 10.49 -2.79
CA ALA A 56 2.10 9.39 -1.87
C ALA A 56 3.52 8.85 -2.09
N VAL A 57 3.94 8.69 -3.35
CA VAL A 57 5.30 8.24 -3.70
C VAL A 57 6.35 9.28 -3.32
N LYS A 58 6.10 10.56 -3.59
CA LYS A 58 7.01 11.65 -3.19
C LYS A 58 7.19 11.70 -1.68
N LEU A 59 6.10 11.63 -0.92
CA LEU A 59 6.14 11.61 0.54
C LEU A 59 6.93 10.40 1.08
N ALA A 60 6.76 9.22 0.46
CA ALA A 60 7.52 8.02 0.78
C ALA A 60 9.03 8.21 0.59
N GLN A 61 9.43 8.77 -0.55
CA GLN A 61 10.84 9.03 -0.87
C GLN A 61 11.46 10.06 0.08
N GLU A 62 10.76 11.17 0.34
CA GLU A 62 11.20 12.20 1.28
C GLU A 62 11.35 11.65 2.69
N THR A 63 10.38 10.84 3.14
CA THR A 63 10.44 10.20 4.46
C THR A 63 11.62 9.23 4.55
N SER A 64 11.79 8.36 3.55
CA SER A 64 12.94 7.44 3.50
C SER A 64 14.28 8.18 3.57
N LYS A 65 14.40 9.31 2.86
CA LYS A 65 15.60 10.15 2.89
C LYS A 65 15.82 10.76 4.28
N SER A 66 14.76 11.27 4.92
CA SER A 66 14.84 11.85 6.27
C SER A 66 15.26 10.83 7.33
N LEU A 67 14.84 9.56 7.17
CA LEU A 67 15.21 8.46 8.05
C LEU A 67 16.65 7.98 7.83
N GLY A 68 17.33 8.43 6.77
CA GLY A 68 18.67 7.92 6.41
C GLY A 68 18.65 6.47 5.92
N SER A 69 17.53 6.01 5.35
CA SER A 69 17.40 4.63 4.87
C SER A 69 18.27 4.38 3.64
N GLY A 70 19.24 3.48 3.76
CA GLY A 70 20.11 3.06 2.65
C GLY A 70 19.39 2.21 1.58
N THR A 71 18.13 1.81 1.82
CA THR A 71 17.35 0.95 0.92
C THR A 71 16.18 1.64 0.25
N GLY A 72 15.95 2.94 0.52
CA GLY A 72 14.77 3.65 0.01
C GLY A 72 13.45 3.28 0.71
N ARG A 73 13.49 2.36 1.67
CA ARG A 73 12.32 1.90 2.43
C ARG A 73 12.00 2.86 3.58
N ILE A 74 10.71 2.95 3.92
CA ILE A 74 10.22 3.73 5.07
C ILE A 74 10.35 2.89 6.35
N ILE A 75 11.57 2.41 6.62
CA ILE A 75 11.93 1.66 7.81
C ILE A 75 13.15 2.37 8.38
N PRO A 76 13.08 2.91 9.61
CA PRO A 76 14.24 3.50 10.26
C PRO A 76 15.41 2.51 10.30
N PRO A 77 16.66 2.93 10.04
CA PRO A 77 17.82 2.03 9.97
C PRO A 77 18.05 1.19 11.23
N GLU A 78 17.65 1.71 12.38
CA GLU A 78 17.74 1.07 13.69
C GLU A 78 16.61 0.08 13.97
N MET A 79 15.57 0.06 13.14
CA MET A 79 14.41 -0.81 13.31
C MET A 79 14.46 -2.00 12.35
N THR A 80 14.10 -3.16 12.88
CA THR A 80 13.70 -4.29 12.05
C THR A 80 12.34 -4.03 11.40
N LEU A 81 12.04 -4.75 10.31
CA LEU A 81 10.71 -4.70 9.69
C LEU A 81 9.59 -5.01 10.69
N LYS A 82 9.82 -5.93 11.64
CA LYS A 82 8.82 -6.28 12.64
C LYS A 82 8.55 -5.10 13.59
N GLU A 83 9.59 -4.42 14.05
CA GLU A 83 9.45 -3.25 14.93
C GLU A 83 8.75 -2.10 14.21
N ALA A 84 9.14 -1.81 12.96
CA ALA A 84 8.45 -0.80 12.16
C ALA A 84 6.97 -1.14 11.94
N TYR A 85 6.65 -2.42 11.66
CA TYR A 85 5.27 -2.90 11.53
C TYR A 85 4.48 -2.82 12.85
N ASP A 86 5.12 -3.09 13.98
CA ASP A 86 4.47 -2.99 15.28
C ASP A 86 4.25 -1.52 15.69
N ALA A 87 5.23 -0.64 15.46
CA ALA A 87 5.11 0.80 15.65
C ALA A 87 3.96 1.37 14.80
N GLN A 88 3.91 0.97 13.53
CA GLN A 88 2.83 1.23 12.59
C GLN A 88 1.45 0.91 13.20
N ARG A 89 1.28 -0.34 13.64
CA ARG A 89 0.02 -0.82 14.19
C ARG A 89 -0.34 -0.11 15.49
N ASN A 90 0.65 0.16 16.34
CA ASN A 90 0.44 0.78 17.64
C ASN A 90 0.02 2.25 17.48
N GLU A 91 0.59 2.99 16.54
CA GLU A 91 0.16 4.36 16.18
C GLU A 91 -1.31 4.35 15.75
N TRP A 92 -1.71 3.42 14.88
CA TRP A 92 -3.11 3.29 14.45
C TRP A 92 -4.06 3.01 15.62
N ARG A 93 -3.68 2.11 16.53
CA ARG A 93 -4.47 1.80 17.73
C ARG A 93 -4.57 2.99 18.68
N ALA A 94 -3.48 3.74 18.85
CA ALA A 94 -3.45 4.93 19.70
C ALA A 94 -4.39 6.02 19.17
N LEU A 95 -4.59 6.09 17.85
CA LEU A 95 -5.57 6.96 17.19
C LEU A 95 -7.01 6.40 17.22
N GLY A 96 -7.25 5.29 17.92
CA GLY A 96 -8.57 4.65 18.00
C GLY A 96 -8.89 3.69 16.85
N GLY A 97 -7.92 3.39 15.99
CA GLY A 97 -8.05 2.46 14.89
C GLY A 97 -8.18 1.01 15.38
N THR A 98 -9.42 0.51 15.44
CA THR A 98 -9.73 -0.87 15.81
C THR A 98 -10.62 -1.55 14.77
N ARG A 99 -10.67 -2.89 14.83
CA ARG A 99 -11.61 -3.66 14.00
C ARG A 99 -13.07 -3.33 14.33
N GLU A 100 -13.37 -3.11 15.62
CA GLU A 100 -14.71 -2.73 16.09
C GLU A 100 -15.15 -1.38 15.52
N ASN A 101 -14.23 -0.45 15.35
CA ASN A 101 -14.47 0.85 14.75
C ASN A 101 -14.45 0.84 13.22
N ASN A 102 -14.28 -0.33 12.58
CA ASN A 102 -14.01 -0.48 11.16
C ASN A 102 -12.83 0.37 10.64
N ALA A 103 -11.96 0.81 11.54
CA ALA A 103 -10.85 1.71 11.28
C ALA A 103 -9.54 0.93 11.46
N ASN A 104 -9.21 0.07 10.50
CA ASN A 104 -7.97 -0.68 10.51
C ASN A 104 -7.28 -0.58 9.15
N MET A 105 -5.97 -0.82 9.12
CA MET A 105 -5.16 -0.69 7.91
C MET A 105 -5.57 -1.64 6.76
N HIS A 106 -6.38 -2.67 7.01
CA HIS A 106 -7.00 -3.47 5.95
C HIS A 106 -8.30 -2.85 5.42
N GLY A 107 -8.95 -2.00 6.21
CA GLY A 107 -10.10 -1.18 5.85
C GLY A 107 -9.81 -0.24 4.67
N GLU A 108 -8.68 0.46 4.68
CA GLU A 108 -8.22 1.30 3.56
C GLU A 108 -8.19 0.52 2.24
N ARG A 109 -7.71 -0.72 2.29
CA ARG A 109 -7.69 -1.58 1.11
C ARG A 109 -9.08 -1.99 0.64
N HIS A 110 -10.05 -2.13 1.55
CA HIS A 110 -11.46 -2.31 1.16
C HIS A 110 -12.04 -1.05 0.52
N LEU A 111 -11.68 0.13 1.04
CA LEU A 111 -12.11 1.40 0.47
C LEU A 111 -11.56 1.56 -0.97
N HIS A 112 -10.25 1.37 -1.17
CA HIS A 112 -9.62 1.42 -2.50
C HIS A 112 -10.31 0.48 -3.50
N ALA A 113 -10.59 -0.76 -3.10
CA ALA A 113 -11.30 -1.71 -3.97
C ALA A 113 -12.72 -1.26 -4.35
N ARG A 114 -13.41 -0.57 -3.44
CA ARG A 114 -14.74 0.01 -3.70
C ARG A 114 -14.66 1.25 -4.59
N GLU A 115 -13.66 2.10 -4.40
CA GLU A 115 -13.39 3.26 -5.27
C GLU A 115 -13.15 2.78 -6.70
N MET A 116 -12.25 1.82 -6.90
CA MET A 116 -12.01 1.21 -8.22
C MET A 116 -13.29 0.65 -8.85
N SER A 117 -14.10 -0.07 -8.06
CA SER A 117 -15.37 -0.62 -8.55
C SER A 117 -16.37 0.47 -8.93
N ALA A 118 -16.42 1.57 -8.18
CA ALA A 118 -17.29 2.71 -8.48
C ALA A 118 -16.83 3.45 -9.75
N ASP A 119 -15.52 3.47 -10.00
CA ASP A 119 -14.90 4.01 -11.22
C ASP A 119 -15.02 3.08 -12.44
N GLY A 120 -15.66 1.92 -12.27
CA GLY A 120 -15.97 0.99 -13.36
C GLY A 120 -14.93 -0.09 -13.62
N ALA A 121 -13.94 -0.26 -12.74
CA ALA A 121 -12.98 -1.34 -12.86
C ALA A 121 -13.66 -2.71 -12.73
N THR A 122 -13.24 -3.64 -13.57
CA THR A 122 -13.67 -5.04 -13.51
C THR A 122 -13.11 -5.73 -12.27
N LYS A 123 -13.73 -6.85 -11.89
CA LYS A 123 -13.24 -7.70 -10.82
C LYS A 123 -11.80 -8.15 -11.06
N GLU A 124 -11.47 -8.51 -12.30
CA GLU A 124 -10.15 -8.99 -12.70
C GLU A 124 -9.10 -7.90 -12.49
N GLU A 125 -9.40 -6.66 -12.87
CA GLU A 125 -8.53 -5.49 -12.66
C GLU A 125 -8.32 -5.19 -11.18
N ILE A 126 -9.39 -5.20 -10.37
CA ILE A 126 -9.30 -5.01 -8.92
C ILE A 126 -8.43 -6.09 -8.30
N MET A 127 -8.60 -7.35 -8.69
CA MET A 127 -7.81 -8.46 -8.13
C MET A 127 -6.34 -8.39 -8.53
N ALA A 128 -6.04 -7.97 -9.77
CA ALA A 128 -4.68 -7.73 -10.22
C ALA A 128 -4.01 -6.57 -9.45
N ASP A 129 -4.70 -5.43 -9.31
CA ASP A 129 -4.22 -4.25 -8.56
C ASP A 129 -3.94 -4.59 -7.09
N LEU A 130 -4.85 -5.33 -6.47
CA LEU A 130 -4.70 -5.81 -5.11
C LEU A 130 -3.64 -6.93 -4.99
N GLY A 131 -3.21 -7.57 -6.08
CA GLY A 131 -2.27 -8.68 -6.04
C GLY A 131 -2.87 -9.91 -5.37
N HIS A 132 -4.07 -10.30 -5.78
CA HIS A 132 -4.66 -11.60 -5.50
C HIS A 132 -4.49 -12.53 -6.71
N GLY A 133 -4.40 -13.84 -6.47
CA GLY A 133 -4.46 -14.82 -7.56
C GLY A 133 -5.89 -14.96 -8.09
N GLU A 134 -6.00 -15.44 -9.33
CA GLU A 134 -7.26 -15.59 -10.11
C GLU A 134 -8.37 -16.35 -9.35
N ASP A 135 -8.03 -17.20 -8.38
CA ASP A 135 -8.98 -18.04 -7.62
C ASP A 135 -9.62 -17.38 -6.38
N ARG A 136 -9.37 -16.10 -6.08
CA ARG A 136 -10.00 -15.44 -4.92
C ARG A 136 -11.21 -14.60 -5.31
N SER A 137 -12.24 -14.64 -4.47
CA SER A 137 -13.45 -13.83 -4.63
C SER A 137 -13.27 -12.42 -4.01
N PRO A 138 -13.61 -11.33 -4.72
CA PRO A 138 -13.61 -9.97 -4.20
C PRO A 138 -14.75 -9.70 -3.22
N SER A 139 -15.63 -10.69 -2.97
CA SER A 139 -16.71 -10.59 -1.98
C SER A 139 -16.21 -10.18 -0.59
N SER A 140 -14.98 -10.57 -0.23
CA SER A 140 -14.33 -10.12 1.00
C SER A 140 -14.08 -8.60 1.07
N TYR A 141 -14.14 -7.89 -0.07
CA TYR A 141 -14.02 -6.43 -0.21
C TYR A 141 -15.37 -5.71 -0.37
N GLY A 142 -16.48 -6.44 -0.41
CA GLY A 142 -17.82 -5.87 -0.57
C GLY A 142 -18.12 -5.40 -1.99
N VAL A 143 -17.30 -5.78 -2.97
CA VAL A 143 -17.56 -5.61 -4.40
C VAL A 143 -18.39 -6.80 -4.87
N LYS A 144 -19.56 -6.54 -5.47
CA LYS A 144 -20.47 -7.56 -6.02
C LYS A 144 -20.12 -7.86 -7.47
#